data_AF-A0A1N7K1C2-F1
#
_entry.id   AF-A0A1N7K1C2-F1
#
_cell.length_a   1.000
_cell.length_b   1.000
_cell.length_c   1.000
_cell.angle_alpha   90.00
_cell.angle_beta   90.00
_cell.angle_gamma   90.00
#
_symmetry.space_group_name_H-M   'P 1'
#
loop_
_entity.id
_entity.type
_entity.pdbx_description
1 polymer ?
#
loop_
_entity_poly.entity_id
_entity_poly.type
_entity_poly.pdbx_seq_one_letter_code
_entity_poly.pdbx_strand_id
1 'polypeptide(L)'
;MKKGSTLFLKIAIIIIGLPILALCILVLPKIAGEAISQVQNGSELGYVVLGILIIMYAAAFPFYFALYQSFNLLLYIDRKQAFSGLSVTALKKIKACAIIISGLYVLALPLIYIVAEWDDAPGLILVGMALIGAPLVVGVFAAVLQRLLKEAIDIKSENDLTV
;
A
#
# COMPACT_ATOMS: atom_id res chain seq x y z
N MET A 1 -23.25 -6.93 14.94
CA MET A 1 -22.25 -7.86 14.39
C MET A 1 -21.59 -8.59 15.55
N LYS A 2 -21.46 -9.93 15.50
CA LYS A 2 -20.76 -10.69 16.55
C LYS A 2 -19.28 -10.26 16.54
N LYS A 3 -18.70 -9.96 17.72
CA LYS A 3 -17.33 -9.44 17.90
C LYS A 3 -16.22 -10.28 17.20
N GLY A 4 -16.50 -11.51 16.78
CA GLY A 4 -15.56 -12.37 16.05
C GLY A 4 -15.36 -12.07 14.56
N SER A 5 -16.28 -11.34 13.90
CA SER A 5 -16.22 -11.17 12.44
C SER A 5 -15.07 -10.27 11.96
N THR A 6 -14.59 -9.35 12.80
CA THR A 6 -13.50 -8.42 12.46
C THR A 6 -12.13 -8.91 12.94
N LEU A 7 -12.09 -9.84 13.91
CA LEU A 7 -10.85 -10.40 14.45
C LEU A 7 -10.02 -11.07 13.35
N PHE A 8 -10.66 -11.84 12.48
CA PHE A 8 -10.02 -12.48 11.34
C PHE A 8 -9.31 -11.46 10.43
N LEU A 9 -10.01 -10.37 10.07
CA LEU A 9 -9.44 -9.32 9.22
C LEU A 9 -8.29 -8.56 9.92
N LYS A 10 -8.40 -8.32 11.22
CA LYS A 10 -7.32 -7.69 12.00
C LYS A 10 -6.05 -8.55 12.02
N ILE A 11 -6.20 -9.86 12.20
CA ILE A 11 -5.09 -10.81 12.13
C ILE A 11 -4.50 -10.83 10.71
N ALA A 12 -5.35 -10.85 9.68
CA ALA A 12 -4.88 -10.80 8.29
C ALA A 12 -4.05 -9.53 7.99
N ILE A 13 -4.45 -8.36 8.49
CA ILE A 13 -3.67 -7.11 8.35
C ILE A 13 -2.27 -7.26 8.95
N ILE A 14 -2.15 -7.87 10.12
CA ILE A 14 -0.84 -8.09 10.78
C ILE A 14 0.00 -9.08 9.97
N ILE A 15 -0.61 -10.18 9.50
CA ILE A 15 0.07 -11.18 8.67
C ILE A 15 0.57 -10.58 7.36
N ILE A 16 -0.20 -9.67 6.72
CA ILE A 16 0.23 -8.99 5.49
C ILE A 16 1.38 -8.00 5.76
N GLY A 17 1.39 -7.33 6.92
CA GLY A 17 2.43 -6.37 7.28
C GLY A 17 3.78 -6.99 7.63
N LEU A 18 3.80 -8.23 8.15
CA LEU A 18 5.01 -8.90 8.62
C LEU A 18 6.02 -9.24 7.51
N PRO A 19 5.64 -9.85 6.37
CA PRO A 19 6.55 -10.15 5.27
C PRO A 19 7.22 -8.89 4.71
N ILE A 20 6.47 -7.80 4.56
CA ILE A 20 7.01 -6.52 4.10
C ILE A 20 8.02 -5.98 5.11
N LEU A 21 7.78 -6.16 6.41
CA LEU A 21 8.68 -5.69 7.46
C LEU A 21 9.99 -6.47 7.44
N ALA A 22 9.88 -7.80 7.32
CA ALA A 22 11.02 -8.69 7.19
C ALA A 22 11.84 -8.35 5.94
N LEU A 23 11.18 -8.08 4.82
CA LEU A 23 11.82 -7.64 3.58
C LEU A 23 12.58 -6.31 3.77
N CYS A 24 11.96 -5.31 4.40
CA CYS A 24 12.58 -4.02 4.67
C CYS A 24 13.79 -4.07 5.63
N ILE A 25 13.79 -4.99 6.61
CA ILE A 25 14.83 -5.06 7.66
C ILE A 25 15.93 -6.07 7.30
N LEU A 26 15.60 -7.18 6.63
CA LEU A 26 16.55 -8.28 6.41
C LEU A 26 17.07 -8.37 4.98
N VAL A 27 16.22 -8.06 3.98
CA VAL A 27 16.56 -8.27 2.57
C VAL A 27 17.11 -6.99 1.95
N LEU A 28 16.37 -5.88 2.05
CA LEU A 28 16.75 -4.61 1.43
C LEU A 28 18.12 -4.09 1.88
N PRO A 29 18.52 -4.18 3.17
CA PRO A 29 19.85 -3.74 3.59
C PRO A 29 20.99 -4.57 3.00
N LYS A 30 20.77 -5.86 2.72
CA LYS A 30 21.77 -6.71 2.07
C LYS A 30 21.98 -6.27 0.62
N ILE A 31 20.87 -6.06 -0.10
CA ILE A 31 20.89 -5.54 -1.48
C ILE A 31 21.54 -4.15 -1.51
N ALA A 32 21.27 -3.30 -0.52
CA ALA A 32 21.91 -1.98 -0.40
C ALA A 32 23.43 -2.10 -0.24
N GLY A 33 23.90 -3.03 0.60
CA GLY A 33 25.34 -3.27 0.79
C GLY A 33 26.04 -3.70 -0.50
N GLU A 34 25.42 -4.59 -1.27
CA GLU A 34 25.92 -5.02 -2.58
C GLU A 34 25.88 -3.87 -3.60
N ALA A 35 24.80 -3.10 -3.64
CA ALA A 35 24.71 -1.96 -4.55
C ALA A 35 25.78 -0.90 -4.25
N ILE A 36 26.07 -0.63 -2.96
CA ILE A 36 27.12 0.32 -2.54
C ILE A 36 28.51 -0.16 -2.97
N SER A 37 28.81 -1.46 -2.83
CA SER A 37 30.10 -1.99 -3.27
C SER A 37 30.27 -1.90 -4.79
N GLN A 38 29.20 -2.12 -5.55
CA GLN A 38 29.19 -1.93 -7.01
C GLN A 38 29.41 -0.46 -7.40
N VAL A 39 28.82 0.49 -6.67
CA VAL A 39 29.10 1.93 -6.85
C VAL A 39 30.58 2.24 -6.61
N GLN A 40 31.17 1.69 -5.53
CA GLN A 40 32.58 1.91 -5.21
C GLN A 40 33.53 1.36 -6.28
N ASN A 41 33.11 0.30 -6.99
CA ASN A 41 33.84 -0.28 -8.12
C ASN A 41 33.60 0.48 -9.44
N GLY A 42 32.85 1.58 -9.43
CA GLY A 42 32.58 2.42 -10.60
C GLY A 42 31.41 1.97 -11.47
N SER A 43 30.57 1.04 -10.99
CA SER A 43 29.41 0.55 -11.74
C SER A 43 28.21 1.50 -11.59
N GLU A 44 27.73 2.04 -12.71
CA GLU A 44 26.55 2.92 -12.75
C GLU A 44 25.26 2.20 -12.27
N LEU A 45 25.20 0.88 -12.42
CA LEU A 45 24.07 0.07 -11.99
C LEU A 45 23.84 0.08 -10.48
N GLY A 46 24.91 0.27 -9.71
CA GLY A 46 24.79 0.41 -8.26
C GLY A 46 23.90 1.60 -7.89
N TYR A 47 23.99 2.72 -8.62
CA TYR A 47 23.13 3.89 -8.41
C TYR A 47 21.67 3.61 -8.80
N VAL A 48 21.44 2.85 -9.88
CA VAL A 48 20.08 2.47 -10.31
C VAL A 48 19.41 1.62 -9.24
N VAL A 49 20.10 0.60 -8.72
CA VAL A 49 19.58 -0.27 -7.65
C VAL A 49 19.31 0.52 -6.38
N LEU A 50 20.21 1.43 -5.97
CA LEU A 50 19.98 2.31 -4.83
C LEU A 50 18.75 3.22 -5.03
N GLY A 51 18.53 3.72 -6.25
CA GLY A 51 17.33 4.48 -6.60
C GLY A 51 16.04 3.66 -6.40
N ILE A 52 16.03 2.40 -6.85
CA ILE A 52 14.89 1.48 -6.64
C ILE A 52 14.67 1.25 -5.14
N LEU A 53 15.73 1.02 -4.36
CA LEU A 53 15.63 0.79 -2.91
C LEU A 53 15.04 2.00 -2.17
N ILE A 54 15.43 3.22 -2.54
CA ILE A 54 14.87 4.45 -1.97
C ILE A 54 13.35 4.50 -2.22
N ILE A 55 12.91 4.17 -3.45
CA ILE A 55 11.49 4.15 -3.78
C ILE A 55 10.75 3.06 -2.99
N MET A 56 11.34 1.88 -2.82
CA MET A 56 10.75 0.80 -2.02
C MET A 56 10.56 1.21 -0.54
N TYR A 57 11.56 1.85 0.07
CA TYR A 57 11.43 2.38 1.43
C TYR A 57 10.41 3.53 1.51
N ALA A 58 10.38 4.42 0.51
CA ALA A 58 9.38 5.48 0.43
C ALA A 58 7.96 4.93 0.29
N ALA A 59 7.76 3.83 -0.44
CA ALA A 59 6.47 3.15 -0.60
C ALA A 59 6.04 2.35 0.63
N ALA A 60 6.99 1.88 1.46
CA ALA A 60 6.69 1.18 2.70
C ALA A 60 5.90 2.07 3.69
N PHE A 61 6.19 3.37 3.74
CA PHE A 61 5.50 4.32 4.61
C PHE A 61 3.98 4.41 4.35
N PRO A 62 3.50 4.77 3.13
CA PRO A 62 2.07 4.77 2.83
C PRO A 62 1.45 3.37 2.89
N PHE A 63 2.21 2.29 2.66
CA PHE A 63 1.72 0.92 2.84
C PHE A 63 1.33 0.65 4.29
N TYR A 64 2.23 0.89 5.25
CA TYR A 64 1.91 0.71 6.68
C TYR A 64 0.84 1.69 7.16
N PHE A 65 0.82 2.90 6.64
CA PHE A 65 -0.23 3.86 6.96
C PHE A 65 -1.61 3.37 6.45
N ALA A 66 -1.69 2.75 5.28
CA ALA A 66 -2.92 2.13 4.78
C ALA A 66 -3.36 0.94 5.63
N LEU A 67 -2.44 0.09 6.10
CA LEU A 67 -2.74 -1.00 7.03
C LEU A 67 -3.29 -0.47 8.35
N TYR A 68 -2.69 0.59 8.89
CA TYR A 68 -3.17 1.26 10.10
C TYR A 68 -4.59 1.81 9.93
N GLN A 69 -4.88 2.48 8.81
CA GLN A 69 -6.24 2.97 8.53
C GLN A 69 -7.24 1.84 8.32
N SER A 70 -6.82 0.74 7.69
CA SER A 70 -7.66 -0.46 7.56
C SER A 70 -8.00 -1.05 8.93
N PHE A 71 -7.04 -1.10 9.85
CA PHE A 71 -7.26 -1.55 11.23
C PHE A 71 -8.23 -0.62 11.98
N ASN A 72 -8.08 0.70 11.85
CA ASN A 72 -9.01 1.68 12.42
C ASN A 72 -10.44 1.50 11.88
N LEU A 73 -10.59 1.22 10.58
CA LEU A 73 -11.90 0.96 9.98
C LEU A 73 -12.57 -0.26 10.61
N LEU A 74 -11.81 -1.33 10.90
CA LEU A 74 -12.32 -2.49 11.64
C LEU A 74 -12.70 -2.14 13.09
N LEU A 75 -11.95 -1.26 13.75
CA LEU A 75 -12.31 -0.76 15.08
C LEU A 75 -13.61 0.05 15.06
N TYR A 76 -13.83 0.87 14.04
CA TYR A 76 -15.09 1.62 13.89
C TYR A 76 -16.27 0.66 13.68
N ILE A 77 -16.09 -0.42 12.92
CA ILE A 77 -17.11 -1.47 12.76
C ILE A 77 -17.45 -2.12 14.11
N ASP A 78 -16.45 -2.48 14.91
CA ASP A 78 -16.66 -3.08 16.23
C ASP A 78 -17.40 -2.17 17.20
N ARG A 79 -17.15 -0.86 17.10
CA ARG A 79 -17.80 0.19 17.91
C ARG A 79 -19.17 0.59 17.37
N LYS A 80 -19.69 -0.09 16.34
CA LYS A 80 -20.95 0.26 15.63
C LYS A 80 -20.92 1.67 15.01
N GLN A 81 -19.74 2.19 14.71
CA GLN A 81 -19.49 3.50 14.08
C GLN A 81 -19.10 3.35 12.59
N ALA A 82 -19.46 2.23 11.96
CA ALA A 82 -19.13 1.96 10.55
C ALA A 82 -19.67 3.05 9.62
N PHE A 83 -20.91 3.49 9.82
CA PHE A 83 -21.56 4.58 9.08
C PHE A 83 -21.26 5.93 9.74
N SER A 84 -20.00 6.35 9.71
CA SER A 84 -19.56 7.62 10.26
C SER A 84 -18.58 8.33 9.32
N GLY A 85 -18.46 9.65 9.49
CA GLY A 85 -17.44 10.44 8.78
C GLY A 85 -16.00 9.96 9.06
N LEU A 86 -15.75 9.31 10.20
CA LEU A 86 -14.47 8.70 10.53
C LEU A 86 -14.12 7.55 9.57
N SER A 87 -15.08 6.67 9.28
CA SER A 87 -14.90 5.57 8.33
C SER A 87 -14.70 6.08 6.90
N VAL A 88 -15.44 7.11 6.48
CA VAL A 88 -15.24 7.76 5.17
C VAL A 88 -13.85 8.37 5.07
N THR A 89 -13.38 9.00 6.14
CA THR A 89 -12.03 9.59 6.22
C THR A 89 -10.95 8.52 6.16
N ALA A 90 -11.14 7.38 6.84
CA ALA A 90 -10.22 6.25 6.77
C ALA A 90 -10.12 5.70 5.34
N LEU A 91 -11.25 5.49 4.65
CA LEU A 91 -11.26 5.05 3.24
C LEU A 91 -10.58 6.06 2.31
N LYS A 92 -10.80 7.37 2.52
CA LYS A 92 -10.11 8.44 1.77
C LYS A 92 -8.59 8.35 1.93
N LYS A 93 -8.11 8.08 3.15
CA LYS A 93 -6.67 7.91 3.44
C LYS A 93 -6.11 6.64 2.80
N ILE A 94 -6.82 5.51 2.88
CA ILE A 94 -6.42 4.24 2.22
C ILE A 94 -6.28 4.46 0.71
N LYS A 95 -7.27 5.09 0.07
CA LYS A 95 -7.22 5.45 -1.35
C LYS A 95 -5.99 6.28 -1.68
N ALA A 96 -5.72 7.34 -0.90
CA ALA A 96 -4.58 8.21 -1.15
C ALA A 96 -3.25 7.46 -1.05
N CYS A 97 -3.08 6.59 -0.04
CA CYS A 97 -1.90 5.74 0.10
C CYS A 97 -1.70 4.85 -1.12
N ALA A 98 -2.78 4.22 -1.58
CA ALA A 98 -2.74 3.30 -2.72
C ALA A 98 -2.32 4.02 -4.02
N ILE A 99 -2.82 5.24 -4.25
CA ILE A 99 -2.41 6.09 -5.37
C ILE A 99 -0.94 6.49 -5.25
N ILE A 100 -0.48 6.90 -4.06
CA ILE A 100 0.93 7.28 -3.83
C ILE A 100 1.86 6.09 -4.13
N ILE A 101 1.55 4.90 -3.61
CA ILE A 101 2.35 3.69 -3.85
C ILE A 101 2.40 3.38 -5.34
N SER A 102 1.25 3.44 -6.03
CA SER A 102 1.19 3.21 -7.48
C SER A 102 2.07 4.21 -8.24
N GLY A 103 1.97 5.50 -7.91
CA GLY A 103 2.78 6.56 -8.53
C GLY A 103 4.27 6.37 -8.29
N LEU A 104 4.68 5.99 -7.07
CA LEU A 104 6.06 5.68 -6.75
C LEU A 104 6.59 4.53 -7.62
N TYR A 105 5.84 3.44 -7.78
CA TYR A 105 6.29 2.32 -8.61
C TYR A 105 6.23 2.61 -10.13
N VAL A 106 5.37 3.52 -10.58
CA VAL A 106 5.44 4.06 -11.96
C VAL A 106 6.77 4.77 -12.18
N LEU A 107 7.24 5.56 -11.20
CA LEU A 107 8.55 6.22 -11.27
C LEU A 107 9.72 5.24 -11.16
N ALA A 108 9.54 4.11 -10.47
CA ALA A 108 10.55 3.05 -10.39
C ALA A 108 10.64 2.20 -11.66
N LEU A 109 9.58 2.14 -12.46
CA LEU A 109 9.50 1.22 -13.61
C LEU A 109 10.64 1.39 -14.63
N PRO A 110 11.08 2.62 -15.01
CA PRO A 110 12.25 2.79 -15.88
C PRO A 110 13.54 2.25 -15.26
N LEU A 111 13.73 2.40 -13.95
CA LEU A 111 14.89 1.88 -13.24
C LEU A 111 14.86 0.34 -13.21
N ILE A 112 13.68 -0.23 -12.95
CA ILE A 112 13.46 -1.69 -12.98
C ILE A 112 13.74 -2.25 -14.39
N TYR A 113 13.35 -1.53 -15.44
CA TYR A 113 13.62 -1.93 -16.83
C TYR A 113 15.12 -2.02 -17.12
N ILE A 114 15.91 -1.02 -16.70
CA ILE A 114 17.38 -1.03 -16.87
C ILE A 114 18.00 -2.25 -16.19
N VAL A 115 17.57 -2.58 -14.97
CA VAL A 115 18.06 -3.77 -14.25
C VAL A 115 17.62 -5.06 -14.95
N ALA A 116 16.38 -5.12 -15.44
CA ALA A 116 15.83 -6.28 -16.13
C ALA A 116 16.59 -6.61 -17.42
N GLU A 117 16.98 -5.58 -18.19
CA GLU A 117 17.77 -5.74 -19.41
C GLU A 117 19.21 -6.18 -19.09
N TRP A 118 19.80 -5.66 -18.02
CA TRP A 118 21.15 -6.03 -17.61
C TRP A 118 21.27 -7.47 -17.11
N ASP A 119 20.30 -7.95 -16.32
CA ASP A 119 20.29 -9.30 -15.75
C ASP A 119 19.65 -10.34 -16.69
N ASP A 120 19.31 -9.96 -17.93
CA ASP A 120 18.56 -10.77 -18.91
C ASP A 120 17.28 -11.39 -18.30
N ALA A 121 16.61 -10.61 -17.45
CA ALA A 121 15.49 -11.03 -16.60
C ALA A 121 14.21 -10.23 -16.93
N PRO A 122 13.60 -10.45 -18.11
CA PRO A 122 12.44 -9.67 -18.55
C PRO A 122 11.22 -9.81 -17.63
N GLY A 123 11.15 -10.90 -16.84
CA GLY A 123 10.11 -11.12 -15.83
C GLY A 123 10.04 -10.04 -14.75
N LEU A 124 11.13 -9.30 -14.51
CA LEU A 124 11.17 -8.24 -13.51
C LEU A 124 10.21 -7.07 -13.85
N ILE A 125 9.96 -6.85 -15.14
CA ILE A 125 9.00 -5.84 -15.62
C ILE A 125 7.58 -6.23 -15.18
N LEU A 126 7.21 -7.51 -15.27
CA LEU A 126 5.89 -8.00 -14.81
C LEU A 126 5.71 -7.79 -13.31
N VAL A 127 6.77 -8.00 -12.53
CA VAL A 127 6.77 -7.70 -11.08
C VAL A 127 6.57 -6.20 -10.85
N GLY A 128 7.29 -5.34 -11.58
CA GLY A 128 7.10 -3.89 -11.53
C GLY A 128 5.67 -3.47 -11.86
N MET A 129 5.06 -4.05 -12.89
CA MET A 129 3.66 -3.82 -13.25
C MET A 129 2.69 -4.27 -12.15
N ALA A 130 2.95 -5.41 -11.51
CA ALA A 130 2.12 -5.88 -10.39
C ALA A 130 2.19 -4.94 -9.17
N LEU A 131 3.38 -4.38 -8.88
CA LEU A 131 3.58 -3.39 -7.81
C LEU A 131 2.85 -2.07 -8.06
N ILE A 132 2.53 -1.75 -9.32
CA ILE A 132 1.67 -0.62 -9.70
C ILE A 132 0.18 -1.03 -9.65
N GLY A 133 -0.15 -2.17 -10.25
CA GLY A 133 -1.53 -2.61 -10.44
C GLY A 133 -2.24 -2.96 -9.14
N ALA A 134 -1.58 -3.69 -8.23
CA ALA A 134 -2.21 -4.14 -6.99
C ALA A 134 -2.66 -2.97 -6.10
N PRO A 135 -1.84 -1.95 -5.82
CA PRO A 135 -2.29 -0.76 -5.10
C PRO A 135 -3.34 0.04 -5.88
N LEU A 136 -3.26 0.15 -7.21
CA LEU A 136 -4.31 0.81 -8.00
C LEU A 136 -5.68 0.16 -7.79
N VAL A 137 -5.77 -1.18 -7.84
CA VAL A 137 -7.01 -1.93 -7.60
C VAL A 137 -7.56 -1.64 -6.21
N VAL A 138 -6.69 -1.66 -5.18
CA VAL A 138 -7.08 -1.30 -3.80
C VAL A 138 -7.58 0.15 -3.73
N GLY A 139 -6.93 1.08 -4.43
CA GLY A 139 -7.31 2.49 -4.48
C GLY A 139 -8.68 2.70 -5.11
N VAL A 140 -8.95 2.05 -6.25
CA VAL A 140 -10.24 2.08 -6.94
C VAL A 140 -11.33 1.49 -6.05
N PHE A 141 -11.08 0.34 -5.44
CA PHE A 141 -12.02 -0.29 -4.52
C PHE A 141 -12.34 0.60 -3.31
N ALA A 142 -11.31 1.19 -2.69
CA ALA A 142 -11.48 2.12 -1.58
C ALA A 142 -12.27 3.37 -1.99
N ALA A 143 -12.09 3.87 -3.22
CA ALA A 143 -12.85 5.01 -3.75
C ALA A 143 -14.34 4.68 -3.90
N VAL A 144 -14.66 3.49 -4.43
CA VAL A 144 -16.05 3.01 -4.53
C VAL A 144 -16.68 2.90 -3.15
N LEU A 145 -16.02 2.23 -2.20
CA LEU A 145 -16.51 2.12 -0.83
C LEU A 145 -16.67 3.48 -0.14
N GLN A 146 -15.74 4.41 -0.38
CA GLN A 146 -15.79 5.77 0.18
C GLN A 146 -17.07 6.48 -0.27
N ARG A 147 -17.41 6.38 -1.56
CA ARG A 147 -18.61 6.99 -2.13
C ARG A 147 -19.88 6.35 -1.59
N LEU A 148 -19.98 5.02 -1.66
CA LEU A 148 -21.16 4.28 -1.19
C LEU A 148 -21.43 4.51 0.30
N LEU A 149 -20.37 4.53 1.12
CA LEU A 149 -20.52 4.78 2.54
C LEU A 149 -20.99 6.20 2.84
N LYS A 150 -20.53 7.18 2.06
CA LYS A 150 -21.00 8.56 2.19
C LYS A 150 -22.48 8.69 1.83
N GLU A 151 -22.89 8.13 0.68
CA GLU A 151 -24.29 8.12 0.25
C GLU A 151 -25.19 7.44 1.31
N ALA A 152 -24.75 6.32 1.90
CA ALA A 152 -25.49 5.64 2.96
C ALA A 152 -25.62 6.47 4.26
N ILE A 153 -24.61 7.28 4.59
CA ILE A 153 -24.67 8.20 5.74
C ILE A 153 -25.67 9.33 5.47
N ASP A 154 -25.63 9.90 4.27
CA ASP A 154 -26.51 11.00 3.87
C ASP A 154 -27.99 10.55 3.91
N ILE A 155 -28.31 9.38 3.34
CA ILE A 155 -29.66 8.77 3.38
C ILE A 155 -30.12 8.54 4.83
N LYS A 156 -29.25 8.01 5.69
CA LYS A 156 -29.60 7.78 7.09
C LYS A 156 -29.91 9.09 7.82
N SER A 157 -29.11 10.13 7.56
CA SER A 157 -29.31 11.44 8.17
C SER A 157 -30.62 12.09 7.75
N GLU A 158 -31.03 11.92 6.50
CA GLU A 158 -32.31 12.41 5.99
C GLU A 158 -33.48 11.70 6.67
N ASN A 159 -33.43 10.36 6.75
CA ASN A 159 -34.48 9.57 7.40
C ASN A 159 -34.61 9.89 8.90
N ASP A 160 -33.50 10.13 9.61
CA ASP A 160 -33.51 10.52 11.02
C ASP A 160 -34.07 11.95 11.25
N LEU A 161 -34.15 12.80 10.22
CA LEU A 161 -34.70 14.16 10.29
C LEU A 161 -36.19 14.26 9.92
N THR A 162 -36.76 13.25 9.24
CA THR A 162 -38.15 13.26 8.76
C THR A 162 -39.14 12.50 9.65
N VAL A 163 -38.66 11.74 10.64
CA VAL A 163 -39.48 10.94 11.58
C VAL A 163 -39.68 11.67 12.91
#